data_AF-A0A846QBE6-F1
#
_entry.id   AF-A0A846QBE6-F1
#
_cell.length_a   1.000
_cell.length_b   1.000
_cell.length_c   1.000
_cell.angle_alpha   90.00
_cell.angle_beta   90.00
_cell.angle_gamma   90.00
#
_symmetry.space_group_name_H-M   'P 1'
#
loop_
_entity.id
_entity.type
_entity.pdbx_description
1 polymer ?
#
loop_
_entity_poly.entity_id
_entity_poly.type
_entity_poly.pdbx_seq_one_letter_code
_entity_poly.pdbx_strand_id
1 'polypeptide(L)'
;MKRLCLGRSTSRDIETIRSRYEKIRAEGYHVHGNPNICRKSRYLVTQEDVIEVQGPQTSGEVEYVAVMDKGEAFISVGSDHNDRTLVRLWTPSLDKVYDTAKSKQMVPAVVASDAWKYEDVKDHWDQLNLRSYITVSGNKIPYQDFKLGDLFDLEYHFKTNPW
;
A
#
# COMPACT_ATOMS: atom_id res chain seq x y z
N MET A 1 -0.91 -22.87 2.42
CA MET A 1 0.15 -21.94 1.98
C MET A 1 -0.17 -20.55 2.50
N LYS A 2 0.78 -19.85 3.14
CA LYS A 2 0.56 -18.47 3.62
C LYS A 2 0.58 -17.48 2.44
N ARG A 3 -0.45 -16.65 2.30
CA ARG A 3 -0.58 -15.67 1.19
C ARG A 3 -0.27 -14.26 1.69
N LEU A 4 0.22 -13.40 0.79
CA LEU A 4 0.49 -11.98 1.04
C LEU A 4 0.05 -11.20 -0.20
N CYS A 5 -0.78 -10.19 0.01
CA CYS A 5 -1.36 -9.33 -1.00
C CYS A 5 -1.31 -7.89 -0.49
N LEU A 6 -1.06 -6.94 -1.39
CA LEU A 6 -1.03 -5.52 -1.08
C LEU A 6 -2.12 -4.83 -1.89
N GLY A 7 -2.95 -4.04 -1.22
CA GLY A 7 -3.92 -3.17 -1.88
C GLY A 7 -3.23 -2.16 -2.79
N ARG A 8 -3.77 -1.92 -3.98
CA ARG A 8 -3.34 -0.84 -4.86
C ARG A 8 -4.56 -0.05 -5.31
N SER A 9 -4.47 1.27 -5.26
CA SER A 9 -5.56 2.16 -5.70
C SER A 9 -6.88 1.82 -4.99
N THR A 10 -6.81 1.63 -3.68
CA THR A 10 -7.92 1.19 -2.83
C THR A 10 -8.85 2.33 -2.40
N SER A 11 -8.68 3.55 -2.93
CA SER A 11 -9.58 4.65 -2.60
C SER A 11 -10.99 4.37 -3.12
N ARG A 12 -12.00 4.74 -2.32
CA ARG A 12 -13.41 4.70 -2.72
C ARG A 12 -13.75 5.76 -3.78
N ASP A 13 -12.87 6.75 -3.99
CA ASP A 13 -12.97 7.71 -5.10
C ASP A 13 -12.39 7.12 -6.39
N ILE A 14 -13.21 6.27 -7.02
CA ILE A 14 -12.88 5.55 -8.24
C ILE A 14 -12.65 6.52 -9.41
N GLU A 15 -13.38 7.64 -9.47
CA GLU A 15 -13.29 8.61 -10.56
C GLU A 15 -11.95 9.34 -10.57
N THR A 16 -11.49 9.79 -9.40
CA THR A 16 -10.17 10.42 -9.26
C THR A 16 -9.05 9.45 -9.61
N ILE A 17 -9.12 8.20 -9.14
CA ILE A 17 -8.16 7.15 -9.52
C ILE A 17 -8.15 6.94 -11.05
N ARG A 18 -9.34 6.83 -11.66
CA ARG A 18 -9.47 6.59 -13.10
C ARG A 18 -8.86 7.75 -13.88
N SER A 19 -9.22 8.99 -13.52
CA SER A 19 -8.70 10.21 -14.14
C SER A 19 -7.17 10.30 -14.06
N ARG A 20 -6.58 9.94 -12.90
CA ARG A 20 -5.12 9.87 -12.73
C ARG A 20 -4.48 8.90 -13.71
N TYR A 21 -5.03 7.69 -13.84
CA TYR A 21 -4.46 6.70 -14.75
C TYR A 21 -4.63 7.07 -16.22
N GLU A 22 -5.74 7.71 -16.61
CA GLU A 22 -5.91 8.23 -17.98
C GLU A 22 -4.87 9.30 -18.32
N LYS A 23 -4.54 10.21 -17.38
CA LYS A 23 -3.46 11.19 -17.59
C LYS A 23 -2.10 10.51 -17.81
N ILE A 24 -1.79 9.48 -17.02
CA ILE A 24 -0.55 8.71 -17.16
C ILE A 24 -0.51 7.99 -18.53
N ARG A 25 -1.63 7.43 -18.99
CA ARG A 25 -1.73 6.81 -20.33
C ARG A 25 -1.51 7.84 -21.44
N ALA A 26 -2.05 9.04 -21.30
CA ALA A 26 -1.86 10.13 -22.27
C ALA A 26 -0.39 10.57 -22.41
N GLU A 27 0.44 10.37 -21.38
CA GLU A 27 1.90 10.60 -21.44
C GLU A 27 2.68 9.47 -22.16
N GLY A 28 1.96 8.45 -22.67
CA GLY A 28 2.51 7.31 -23.40
C GLY A 28 2.99 6.16 -22.51
N TYR A 29 2.60 6.13 -21.23
CA TYR A 29 2.92 5.01 -20.34
C TYR A 29 1.89 3.89 -20.43
N HIS A 30 2.38 2.66 -20.54
CA HIS A 30 1.59 1.48 -20.28
C HIS A 30 1.29 1.39 -18.79
N VAL A 31 0.01 1.50 -18.45
CA VAL A 31 -0.52 1.24 -17.12
C VAL A 31 -1.15 -0.14 -17.16
N HIS A 32 -0.56 -1.12 -16.46
CA HIS A 32 -1.16 -2.45 -16.37
C HIS A 32 -2.60 -2.35 -15.81
N GLY A 33 -3.55 -2.96 -16.53
CA GLY A 33 -4.98 -2.93 -16.19
C GLY A 33 -5.26 -3.53 -14.81
N ASN A 34 -6.33 -3.05 -14.19
CA ASN A 34 -6.71 -3.22 -12.78
C ASN A 34 -6.27 -4.54 -12.12
N PRO A 35 -5.33 -4.50 -11.16
CA PRO A 35 -5.49 -5.32 -10.00
C PRO A 35 -5.37 -4.41 -8.78
N ASN A 36 -6.50 -4.27 -8.09
CA ASN A 36 -6.58 -3.75 -6.73
C ASN A 36 -5.64 -4.49 -5.75
N ILE A 37 -4.97 -5.55 -6.21
CA ILE A 37 -3.94 -6.29 -5.51
C ILE A 37 -2.64 -6.34 -6.31
N CYS A 38 -1.53 -6.01 -5.67
CA CYS A 38 -0.20 -6.42 -6.12
C CYS A 38 0.43 -7.40 -5.11
N ARG A 39 1.50 -8.09 -5.53
CA ARG A 39 2.24 -9.00 -4.66
C ARG A 39 3.52 -8.34 -4.20
N LYS A 40 3.87 -8.56 -2.94
CA LYS A 40 5.19 -8.32 -2.36
C LYS A 40 5.82 -9.65 -1.98
N SER A 41 7.13 -9.76 -2.12
CA SER A 41 7.82 -10.97 -1.68
C SER A 41 7.75 -11.09 -0.16
N ARG A 42 7.42 -12.29 0.35
CA ARG A 42 7.19 -12.52 1.80
C ARG A 42 8.40 -12.14 2.67
N TYR A 43 9.60 -12.33 2.15
CA TYR A 43 10.84 -12.02 2.85
C TYR A 43 11.12 -10.51 2.98
N LEU A 44 10.35 -9.66 2.28
CA LEU A 44 10.44 -8.20 2.40
C LEU A 44 9.53 -7.66 3.51
N VAL A 45 8.68 -8.49 4.13
CA VAL A 45 7.85 -8.05 5.25
C VAL A 45 8.65 -8.21 6.54
N THR A 46 8.73 -7.13 7.30
CA THR A 46 9.53 -7.07 8.52
C THR A 46 8.80 -6.31 9.63
N GLN A 47 9.26 -6.51 10.87
CA GLN A 47 8.84 -5.73 12.05
C GLN A 47 10.04 -4.99 12.68
N GLU A 48 11.14 -4.88 11.92
CA GLU A 48 12.33 -4.14 12.34
C GLU A 48 12.05 -2.63 12.46
N ASP A 49 12.69 -1.99 13.43
CA ASP A 49 12.60 -0.53 13.65
C ASP A 49 13.38 0.27 12.60
N VAL A 50 14.37 -0.35 11.96
CA VAL A 50 15.25 0.25 10.95
C VAL A 50 15.35 -0.68 9.75
N ILE A 51 15.26 -0.10 8.55
CA ILE A 51 15.41 -0.82 7.28
C ILE A 51 16.45 -0.14 6.41
N GLU A 52 17.20 -0.92 5.65
CA GLU A 52 18.07 -0.40 4.60
C GLU A 52 17.29 -0.13 3.31
N VAL A 53 17.64 0.98 2.66
CA VAL A 53 17.09 1.39 1.36
C VAL A 53 18.23 1.82 0.43
N GLN A 54 18.00 1.72 -0.87
CA GLN A 54 19.02 2.05 -1.88
C GLN A 54 19.36 3.55 -1.93
N GLY A 55 18.47 4.42 -1.45
CA GLY A 55 18.70 5.85 -1.48
C GLY A 55 17.53 6.70 -0.99
N PRO A 56 17.68 8.02 -1.03
CA PRO A 56 16.69 8.98 -0.52
C PRO A 56 15.43 9.07 -1.40
N GLN A 57 15.44 8.50 -2.61
CA GLN A 57 14.27 8.42 -3.49
C GLN A 57 13.31 7.29 -3.10
N THR A 58 13.23 6.98 -1.81
CA THR A 58 12.29 6.03 -1.23
C THR A 58 11.30 6.76 -0.34
N SER A 59 10.12 6.19 -0.15
CA SER A 59 9.14 6.76 0.78
C SER A 59 8.16 5.71 1.27
N GLY A 60 7.73 5.84 2.51
CA GLY A 60 6.62 5.06 3.06
C GLY A 60 5.26 5.43 2.50
N GLU A 61 4.34 4.48 2.57
CA GLU A 61 2.90 4.69 2.42
C GLU A 61 2.24 4.01 3.63
N VAL A 62 1.55 4.77 4.48
CA VAL A 62 0.82 4.18 5.62
C VAL A 62 -0.40 3.43 5.11
N GLU A 63 -0.54 2.19 5.57
CA GLU A 63 -1.59 1.28 5.17
C GLU A 63 -2.14 0.57 6.41
N TYR A 64 -3.43 0.22 6.40
CA TYR A 64 -3.93 -0.79 7.32
C TYR A 64 -3.44 -2.16 6.86
N VAL A 65 -3.17 -3.05 7.80
CA VAL A 65 -2.71 -4.42 7.53
C VAL A 65 -3.73 -5.38 8.11
N ALA A 66 -4.30 -6.23 7.26
CA ALA A 66 -5.19 -7.31 7.67
C ALA A 66 -4.42 -8.63 7.75
N VAL A 67 -4.40 -9.26 8.92
CA VAL A 67 -3.82 -10.58 9.13
C VAL A 67 -4.94 -11.56 9.45
N MET A 68 -5.02 -12.62 8.65
CA MET A 68 -5.97 -13.72 8.90
C MET A 68 -5.25 -14.85 9.64
N ASP A 69 -5.76 -15.20 10.83
CA ASP A 69 -5.32 -16.38 11.57
C ASP A 69 -6.52 -17.17 12.07
N LYS A 70 -6.54 -18.48 11.78
CA LYS A 70 -7.59 -19.43 12.21
C LYS A 70 -9.05 -18.96 11.99
N GLY A 71 -9.31 -18.16 10.97
CA GLY A 71 -10.64 -17.63 10.65
C GLY A 71 -10.99 -16.30 11.31
N GLU A 72 -10.11 -15.78 12.17
CA GLU A 72 -10.21 -14.44 12.75
C GLU A 72 -9.36 -13.44 11.93
N ALA A 73 -9.86 -12.21 11.83
CA ALA A 73 -9.16 -11.10 11.20
C ALA A 73 -8.59 -10.17 12.27
N PHE A 74 -7.32 -9.80 12.11
CA PHE A 74 -6.62 -8.85 12.95
C PHE A 74 -6.19 -7.64 12.12
N ILE A 75 -6.37 -6.45 12.68
CA ILE A 75 -6.07 -5.17 12.04
C ILE A 75 -4.86 -4.55 12.71
N SER A 76 -3.85 -4.28 11.91
CA SER A 76 -2.62 -3.61 12.30
C SER A 76 -2.37 -2.43 11.36
N VAL A 77 -1.22 -1.79 11.51
CA VAL A 77 -0.73 -0.72 10.65
C VAL A 77 0.62 -1.11 10.09
N GLY A 78 0.89 -0.68 8.87
CA GLY A 78 2.18 -0.88 8.24
C GLY A 78 2.57 0.29 7.36
N SER A 79 3.82 0.25 6.90
CA SER A 79 4.34 1.14 5.88
C SER A 79 4.79 0.34 4.67
N ASP A 80 4.02 0.44 3.59
CA ASP A 80 4.34 -0.17 2.32
C ASP A 80 5.27 0.74 1.51
N HIS A 81 6.56 0.72 1.86
CA HIS A 81 7.55 1.56 1.22
C HIS A 81 7.66 1.29 -0.28
N ASN A 82 8.06 2.33 -1.00
CA ASN A 82 8.32 2.29 -2.44
C ASN A 82 9.69 2.91 -2.75
N ASP A 83 10.38 2.34 -3.73
CA ASP A 83 11.42 3.06 -4.47
C ASP A 83 10.80 3.90 -5.60
N ARG A 84 10.78 5.22 -5.43
CA ARG A 84 10.09 6.14 -6.36
C ARG A 84 10.79 6.22 -7.71
N THR A 85 12.06 5.82 -7.82
CA THR A 85 12.80 5.79 -9.10
C THR A 85 12.24 4.73 -10.06
N LEU A 86 11.51 3.73 -9.54
CA LEU A 86 11.00 2.61 -10.33
C LEU A 86 9.51 2.66 -10.66
N VAL A 87 8.79 3.71 -10.25
CA VAL A 87 7.36 3.84 -10.55
C VAL A 87 7.14 4.08 -12.05
N ARG A 88 8.02 4.88 -12.67
CA ARG A 88 8.02 5.20 -14.11
C ARG A 88 9.31 4.66 -14.71
N LEU A 89 9.19 3.68 -15.58
CA LEU A 89 10.32 2.98 -16.16
C LEU A 89 10.23 2.95 -17.68
N TRP A 90 11.36 2.89 -18.35
CA TRP A 90 11.44 2.54 -19.76
C TRP A 90 12.44 1.40 -19.94
N THR A 91 12.09 0.40 -20.74
CA THR A 91 13.03 -0.66 -21.15
C THR A 91 12.83 -0.95 -22.63
N PRO A 92 13.87 -1.41 -23.35
CA PRO A 92 13.73 -1.83 -24.74
C PRO A 92 12.65 -2.90 -24.97
N SER A 93 12.36 -3.71 -23.94
CA SER A 93 11.39 -4.80 -24.01
C SER A 93 9.95 -4.42 -23.65
N LEU A 94 9.73 -3.32 -22.93
CA LEU A 94 8.42 -2.97 -22.36
C LEU A 94 7.96 -1.55 -22.71
N ASP A 95 8.78 -0.77 -23.43
CA ASP A 95 8.58 0.68 -23.60
C ASP A 95 8.34 1.39 -22.25
N LYS A 96 7.64 2.53 -22.25
CA LYS A 96 7.32 3.29 -21.05
C LYS A 96 6.28 2.54 -20.24
N VAL A 97 6.60 2.16 -19.01
CA VAL A 97 5.70 1.47 -18.08
C VAL A 97 5.52 2.29 -16.81
N TYR A 98 4.28 2.43 -16.37
CA TYR A 98 3.96 2.93 -15.04
C TYR A 98 3.51 1.74 -14.18
N ASP A 99 4.30 1.38 -13.17
CA ASP A 99 3.98 0.26 -12.30
C ASP A 99 4.51 0.45 -10.87
N THR A 100 3.62 0.82 -9.96
CA THR A 100 3.95 0.95 -8.53
C THR A 100 4.21 -0.39 -7.84
N ALA A 101 3.83 -1.53 -8.43
CA ALA A 101 4.09 -2.82 -7.81
C ALA A 101 5.59 -3.17 -7.86
N LYS A 102 6.28 -2.78 -8.94
CA LYS A 102 7.72 -3.01 -9.10
C LYS A 102 8.54 -2.23 -8.07
N SER A 103 8.21 -0.96 -7.83
CA SER A 103 8.88 -0.15 -6.81
C SER A 103 8.79 -0.72 -5.40
N LYS A 104 7.72 -1.48 -5.10
CA LYS A 104 7.50 -2.08 -3.78
C LYS A 104 8.38 -3.31 -3.53
N GLN A 105 8.98 -3.90 -4.56
CA GLN A 105 9.89 -5.05 -4.42
C GLN A 105 11.31 -4.65 -4.02
N MET A 106 11.70 -3.38 -4.18
CA MET A 106 13.06 -2.92 -3.89
C MET A 106 13.29 -2.53 -2.43
N VAL A 107 12.23 -2.49 -1.63
CA VAL A 107 12.25 -1.96 -0.28
C VAL A 107 11.41 -2.85 0.63
N PRO A 108 11.82 -3.06 1.89
CA PRO A 108 11.00 -3.75 2.88
C PRO A 108 9.64 -3.09 3.08
N ALA A 109 8.64 -3.84 3.55
CA ALA A 109 7.41 -3.32 4.13
C ALA A 109 7.47 -3.58 5.63
N VAL A 110 7.29 -2.52 6.42
CA VAL A 110 7.35 -2.61 7.88
C VAL A 110 5.92 -2.74 8.40
N VAL A 111 5.68 -3.69 9.31
CA VAL A 111 4.37 -3.93 9.94
C VAL A 111 4.54 -3.85 11.45
N ALA A 112 3.59 -3.23 12.13
CA ALA A 112 3.62 -3.15 13.58
C ALA A 112 3.52 -4.54 14.25
N SER A 113 3.99 -4.63 15.50
CA SER A 113 3.82 -5.81 16.37
C SER A 113 2.41 -5.97 16.90
N ASP A 114 1.70 -4.86 17.06
CA ASP A 114 0.40 -4.79 17.69
C ASP A 114 -0.73 -4.89 16.67
N ALA A 115 -1.82 -5.52 17.06
CA ALA A 115 -3.02 -5.61 16.25
C ALA A 115 -4.28 -5.61 17.12
N TRP A 116 -5.37 -5.07 16.57
CA TRP A 116 -6.71 -5.16 17.12
C TRP A 116 -7.45 -6.32 16.48
N LYS A 117 -8.42 -6.92 17.19
CA LYS A 117 -9.37 -7.79 16.51
C LYS A 117 -10.24 -6.94 15.60
N TYR A 118 -10.52 -7.41 14.38
CA TYR A 118 -11.39 -6.69 13.46
C TYR A 118 -12.78 -6.46 14.06
N GLU A 119 -13.28 -7.42 14.83
CA GLU A 119 -14.58 -7.33 15.52
C GLU A 119 -14.68 -6.10 16.45
N ASP A 120 -13.57 -5.70 17.05
CA ASP A 120 -13.54 -4.58 18.00
C ASP A 120 -13.63 -3.22 17.27
N VAL A 121 -13.33 -3.18 15.97
CA VAL A 121 -13.19 -1.92 15.21
C VAL A 121 -14.13 -1.78 14.02
N LYS A 122 -14.75 -2.86 13.55
CA LYS A 122 -15.59 -2.87 12.35
C LYS A 122 -16.74 -1.84 12.40
N ASP A 123 -17.36 -1.65 13.57
CA ASP A 123 -18.54 -0.78 13.74
C ASP A 123 -18.19 0.72 13.60
N HIS A 124 -16.91 1.07 13.76
CA HIS A 124 -16.42 2.44 13.61
C HIS A 124 -15.25 2.53 12.63
N TRP A 125 -15.15 1.57 11.69
CA TRP A 125 -14.05 1.46 10.74
C TRP A 125 -13.78 2.77 10.01
N ASP A 126 -14.82 3.38 9.42
CA ASP A 126 -14.69 4.60 8.64
C ASP A 126 -14.22 5.82 9.46
N GLN A 127 -14.33 5.76 10.79
CA GLN A 127 -13.90 6.83 11.70
C GLN A 127 -12.42 6.71 12.09
N LEU A 128 -11.83 5.52 11.91
CA LEU A 128 -10.41 5.29 12.17
C LEU A 128 -9.55 6.15 11.24
N ASN A 129 -8.39 6.54 11.75
CA ASN A 129 -7.52 7.51 11.11
C ASN A 129 -6.12 6.93 10.91
N LEU A 130 -5.65 6.87 9.68
CA LEU A 130 -4.26 6.51 9.38
C LEU A 130 -3.42 7.78 9.27
N ARG A 131 -2.29 7.77 9.98
CA ARG A 131 -1.32 8.87 9.95
C ARG A 131 0.09 8.35 9.75
N SER A 132 0.88 9.07 8.98
CA SER A 132 2.32 8.91 8.94
C SER A 132 3.02 10.23 9.09
N TYR A 133 4.28 10.15 9.50
CA TYR A 133 5.16 11.29 9.68
C TYR A 133 6.51 10.97 9.07
N ILE A 134 7.16 11.99 8.56
CA ILE A 134 8.57 11.94 8.16
C ILE A 134 9.39 12.84 9.09
N THR A 135 10.68 12.56 9.20
CA THR A 135 11.60 13.41 9.96
C THR A 135 12.51 14.14 8.98
N VAL A 136 12.45 15.48 8.99
CA VAL A 136 13.29 16.35 8.16
C VAL A 136 14.06 17.30 9.06
N SER A 137 15.39 17.25 9.00
CA SER A 137 16.27 18.06 9.86
C SER A 137 15.93 17.94 11.35
N GLY A 138 15.60 16.72 11.82
CA GLY A 138 15.21 16.44 13.21
C GLY A 138 13.75 16.77 13.56
N ASN A 139 12.99 17.37 12.66
CA ASN A 139 11.59 17.75 12.90
C ASN A 139 10.63 16.71 12.34
N LYS A 140 9.67 16.28 13.16
CA LYS A 140 8.58 15.37 12.76
C LYS A 140 7.50 16.16 12.03
N ILE A 141 7.26 15.81 10.76
CA ILE A 141 6.32 16.50 9.87
C ILE A 141 5.22 15.51 9.45
N PRO A 142 3.93 15.88 9.53
CA PRO A 142 2.84 15.06 8.99
C PRO A 142 3.06 14.78 7.50
N TYR A 143 2.95 13.53 7.09
CA TYR A 143 3.14 13.10 5.71
C TYR A 143 1.85 12.60 5.07
N GLN A 144 1.09 11.77 5.78
CA GLN A 144 -0.26 11.35 5.39
C GLN A 144 -1.18 11.46 6.59
N ASP A 145 -2.44 11.87 6.36
CA ASP A 145 -3.50 11.94 7.36
C ASP A 145 -4.85 11.78 6.64
N PHE A 146 -5.50 10.62 6.80
CA PHE A 146 -6.76 10.32 6.14
C PHE A 146 -7.58 9.28 6.92
N LYS A 147 -8.87 9.19 6.61
CA LYS A 147 -9.79 8.25 7.27
C LYS A 147 -9.77 6.91 6.55
N LEU A 148 -9.95 5.82 7.30
CA LEU A 148 -10.15 4.52 6.65
C LEU A 148 -11.41 4.47 5.79
N GLY A 149 -12.38 5.36 6.05
CA GLY A 149 -13.56 5.55 5.20
C GLY A 149 -13.24 6.03 3.79
N ASP A 150 -12.04 6.55 3.54
CA ASP A 150 -11.58 6.94 2.20
C ASP A 150 -11.12 5.72 1.38
N LEU A 151 -10.93 4.56 2.02
CA LEU A 151 -10.43 3.31 1.44
C LEU A 151 -11.48 2.19 1.46
N PHE A 152 -11.40 1.26 0.51
CA PHE A 152 -12.17 0.02 0.59
C PHE A 152 -11.88 -0.73 1.89
N ASP A 153 -12.93 -1.27 2.51
CA ASP A 153 -12.86 -2.03 3.74
C ASP A 153 -12.51 -3.52 3.49
N LEU A 154 -12.33 -4.27 4.58
CA LEU A 154 -12.04 -5.70 4.48
C LEU A 154 -13.17 -6.48 3.81
N GLU A 155 -14.43 -6.11 4.05
CA GLU A 155 -15.57 -6.80 3.43
C GLU A 155 -15.55 -6.71 1.91
N TYR A 156 -15.26 -5.53 1.36
CA TYR A 156 -15.05 -5.33 -0.06
C TYR A 156 -13.95 -6.25 -0.56
N HIS A 157 -12.81 -6.30 0.13
CA HIS A 157 -11.68 -7.13 -0.28
C HIS A 157 -11.99 -8.63 -0.22
N PHE A 158 -12.69 -9.11 0.81
CA PHE A 158 -13.12 -10.51 0.93
C PHE A 158 -14.14 -10.89 -0.14
N LYS A 159 -15.09 -9.99 -0.48
CA LYS A 159 -16.10 -10.24 -1.51
C LYS A 159 -15.50 -10.23 -2.93
N THR A 160 -14.67 -9.23 -3.22
CA THR A 160 -14.11 -9.03 -4.57
C THR A 160 -12.92 -9.92 -4.85
N ASN A 161 -12.29 -10.44 -3.79
CA ASN A 161 -11.17 -11.34 -3.92
C ASN A 161 -11.26 -12.50 -2.92
N PRO A 162 -12.11 -13.49 -3.20
CA PRO A 162 -12.25 -14.67 -2.35
C PRO A 162 -11.01 -15.54 -2.52
N TRP A 163 -10.14 -15.57 -1.51
CA TRP A 163 -8.93 -16.40 -1.52
C TRP A 163 -8.94 -17.44 -0.41
#